data_AF-A0A1X7U5H8-F1
#
_entry.id   AF-A0A1X7U5H8-F1
#
_cell.length_a   1.000
_cell.length_b   1.000
_cell.length_c   1.000
_cell.angle_alpha   90.00
_cell.angle_beta   90.00
_cell.angle_gamma   90.00
#
_symmetry.space_group_name_H-M   'P 1'
#
loop_
_entity.id
_entity.type
_entity.pdbx_description
1 polymer ?
#
loop_
_entity_poly.entity_id
_entity_poly.type
_entity_poly.pdbx_seq_one_letter_code
_entity_poly.pdbx_strand_id
1 'polypeptide(L)'
;MADRSENGWKVVKEYESDSLAENEEDKKRIAKAEKAAASAAAATKKKNSVSKPIALAPTIKTPQQHFRSSWPIRGRFPPGPSTSRSFGSAGGSRPIGPCFQCSEMGHLQSSCPKLSSPQYPSHSCNYTEHEIDGCGEHPLSDDTYVDLSCRYWEASQHGVENVKGRLKQHILFCRDVLTATPYIIDVIENGYRLSLICSPPSFSAPNHSSTRDNVVFVTEAVEKLVDNGCAKVVAQKPFICSPLLDVQNSVGKKRLVISLKFLNLYLWKFRFKYEDFKTALDYFEEDAYLFTFDLKSGYHHVDIHSEHQTYLGFQWEDKFYVFTVLPFGLSTACYILTKLLRPVVKYIRACGIRLVLYLDDGIVSIKASESQPIATSKLVEDTLVKAGLVTNKEKSNFVPSKHASWLGFEIDFDEEIIRVPQEKLKTLKLLLRTVLDCNLIPVRLVASVVGKIISMCLALGDIARLRTRFLYFLIQSISSWNDSITVTTEAKDELKFWLAILIVLMADECGGLHLLYESSIQMLVTQALVVTQFLMVITLHMGSGLPQNLLRVLHGGS
;
A
#
# COMPACT_ATOMS: atom_id res chain seq x y z
N MET A 1 35.46 0.93 -11.83
CA MET A 1 35.51 1.96 -12.87
C MET A 1 35.94 1.29 -14.16
N ALA A 2 35.01 1.13 -15.10
CA ALA A 2 35.19 0.87 -16.53
C ALA A 2 33.77 0.61 -17.06
N ASP A 3 33.15 1.61 -17.70
CA ASP A 3 31.93 1.36 -18.45
C ASP A 3 32.28 0.63 -19.75
N ARG A 4 31.29 0.03 -20.40
CA ARG A 4 31.49 -0.82 -21.60
C ARG A 4 31.89 -0.03 -22.86
N SER A 5 32.24 1.24 -22.72
CA SER A 5 32.69 2.09 -23.82
C SER A 5 34.14 1.75 -24.20
N GLU A 6 34.51 2.08 -25.43
CA GLU A 6 35.90 1.95 -25.91
C GLU A 6 36.88 2.80 -25.08
N ASN A 7 36.39 3.91 -24.51
CA ASN A 7 37.15 4.75 -23.57
C ASN A 7 37.30 4.09 -22.19
N GLY A 8 36.27 3.37 -21.72
CA GLY A 8 36.35 2.59 -20.48
C GLY A 8 37.42 1.50 -20.54
N TRP A 9 37.62 0.88 -21.70
CA TRP A 9 38.69 -0.10 -21.92
C TRP A 9 40.08 0.52 -22.11
N LYS A 10 40.18 1.75 -22.61
CA LYS A 10 41.45 2.49 -22.64
C LYS A 10 41.95 2.80 -21.23
N VAL A 11 41.05 3.18 -20.32
CA VAL A 11 41.38 3.41 -18.90
C VAL A 11 41.87 2.12 -18.23
N VAL A 12 41.26 0.97 -18.53
CA VAL A 12 41.74 -0.33 -18.00
C VAL A 12 43.15 -0.66 -18.50
N LYS A 13 43.45 -0.43 -19.79
CA LYS A 13 44.80 -0.63 -20.34
C LYS A 13 45.84 0.33 -19.77
N GLU A 14 45.43 1.55 -19.43
CA GLU A 14 46.28 2.54 -18.77
C GLU A 14 46.64 2.07 -17.34
N TYR A 15 45.67 1.50 -16.61
CA TYR A 15 45.88 0.86 -15.30
C TYR A 15 46.69 -0.45 -15.37
N GLU A 16 46.61 -1.22 -16.45
CA GLU A 16 47.45 -2.41 -16.66
C GLU A 16 48.92 -2.06 -16.93
N SER A 17 49.20 -0.85 -17.44
CA SER A 17 50.56 -0.38 -17.71
C SER A 17 51.25 0.29 -16.52
N ASP A 18 50.50 0.55 -15.44
CA ASP A 18 50.99 1.20 -14.22
C ASP A 18 51.25 0.12 -13.14
N SER A 19 52.46 0.09 -12.57
CA SER A 19 52.93 -0.99 -11.68
C SER A 19 52.34 -0.93 -10.25
N LEU A 20 51.12 -0.43 -10.09
CA LEU A 20 50.50 -0.09 -8.81
C LEU A 20 49.43 -1.10 -8.33
N ALA A 21 49.37 -2.31 -8.89
CA ALA A 21 48.56 -3.39 -8.33
C ALA A 21 49.31 -4.07 -7.16
N GLU A 22 49.28 -3.45 -5.98
CA GLU A 22 50.05 -3.89 -4.80
C GLU A 22 49.43 -5.09 -4.05
N ASN A 23 48.27 -5.61 -4.45
CA ASN A 23 47.51 -6.58 -3.64
C ASN A 23 46.93 -7.75 -4.47
N GLU A 24 46.96 -8.96 -3.89
CA GLU A 24 46.38 -10.18 -4.51
C GLU A 24 44.86 -10.09 -4.77
N GLU A 25 44.14 -9.22 -4.05
CA GLU A 25 42.72 -8.97 -4.33
C GLU A 25 42.48 -8.25 -5.65
N ASP A 26 43.38 -7.35 -6.05
CA ASP A 26 43.24 -6.59 -7.30
C ASP A 26 43.56 -7.47 -8.51
N LYS A 27 44.56 -8.37 -8.40
CA LYS A 27 44.79 -9.42 -9.40
C LYS A 27 43.56 -10.33 -9.58
N LYS A 28 42.88 -10.71 -8.48
CA LYS A 28 41.63 -11.50 -8.56
C LYS A 28 40.49 -10.74 -9.23
N ARG A 29 40.37 -9.42 -8.98
CA ARG A 29 39.35 -8.58 -9.60
C ARG A 29 39.59 -8.40 -11.11
N ILE A 30 40.85 -8.22 -11.51
CA ILE A 30 41.27 -8.16 -12.92
C ILE A 30 40.97 -9.49 -13.63
N ALA A 31 41.43 -10.61 -13.08
CA ALA A 31 41.17 -11.94 -13.67
C ALA A 31 39.67 -12.26 -13.81
N LYS A 32 38.85 -11.81 -12.84
CA LYS A 32 37.38 -11.93 -12.91
C LYS A 32 36.78 -11.08 -14.04
N ALA A 33 37.29 -9.87 -14.25
CA ALA A 33 36.85 -8.98 -15.31
C ALA A 33 37.23 -9.51 -16.71
N GLU A 34 38.45 -10.03 -16.87
CA GLU A 34 38.91 -10.64 -18.12
C GLU A 34 38.07 -11.86 -18.50
N LYS A 35 37.78 -12.76 -17.55
CA LYS A 35 36.96 -13.96 -17.77
C LYS A 35 35.52 -13.61 -18.16
N ALA A 36 34.97 -12.54 -17.57
CA ALA A 36 33.65 -12.03 -17.95
C ALA A 36 33.64 -11.43 -19.36
N ALA A 37 34.69 -10.70 -19.75
CA ALA A 37 34.82 -10.13 -21.10
C ALA A 37 34.99 -11.21 -22.18
N ALA A 38 35.80 -12.25 -21.92
CA ALA A 38 36.01 -13.36 -22.84
C ALA A 38 34.70 -14.16 -23.08
N SER A 39 33.91 -14.37 -22.02
CA SER A 39 32.61 -15.07 -22.09
C SER A 39 31.58 -14.28 -22.91
N ALA A 40 31.58 -12.96 -22.78
CA ALA A 40 30.71 -12.09 -23.56
C ALA A 40 31.07 -12.07 -25.06
N ALA A 41 32.36 -12.01 -25.39
CA ALA A 41 32.82 -12.08 -26.78
C ALA A 41 32.49 -13.42 -27.46
N ALA A 42 32.56 -14.53 -26.72
CA ALA A 42 32.17 -15.86 -27.22
C ALA A 42 30.65 -15.95 -27.49
N ALA A 43 29.82 -15.33 -26.66
CA ALA A 43 28.37 -15.28 -26.85
C ALA A 43 27.97 -14.47 -28.10
N THR A 44 28.71 -13.40 -28.43
CA THR A 44 28.47 -12.58 -29.63
C THR A 44 28.83 -13.32 -30.91
N LYS A 45 29.93 -14.10 -30.92
CA LYS A 45 30.31 -14.95 -32.07
C LYS A 45 29.26 -16.01 -32.40
N LYS A 46 28.57 -16.56 -31.39
CA LYS A 46 27.55 -17.60 -31.56
C LYS A 46 26.23 -17.09 -32.17
N LYS A 47 25.98 -15.78 -32.11
CA LYS A 47 24.79 -15.14 -32.71
C LYS A 47 24.93 -14.82 -34.20
N ASN A 48 26.16 -14.71 -34.70
CA ASN A 48 26.44 -14.31 -36.09
C ASN A 48 26.55 -15.48 -37.08
N SER A 49 26.40 -16.74 -36.65
CA SER A 49 26.60 -17.93 -37.50
C SER A 49 25.30 -18.56 -38.05
N VAL A 50 24.14 -17.93 -37.90
CA VAL A 50 22.85 -18.51 -38.38
C VAL A 50 22.05 -17.48 -39.21
N SER A 51 22.41 -17.36 -40.49
CA SER A 51 21.52 -16.81 -41.54
C SER A 51 22.05 -17.18 -42.94
N LYS A 52 21.28 -17.96 -43.72
CA LYS A 52 21.49 -18.20 -45.17
C LYS A 52 20.47 -17.38 -45.99
N PRO A 53 20.79 -16.92 -47.23
CA PRO A 53 19.91 -16.07 -48.04
C PRO A 53 19.24 -16.82 -49.21
N ILE A 54 18.04 -16.41 -49.65
CA ILE A 54 17.45 -16.75 -50.97
C ILE A 54 16.68 -15.53 -51.55
N ALA A 55 16.74 -15.41 -52.88
CA ALA A 55 16.47 -14.27 -53.77
C ALA A 55 15.01 -14.08 -54.26
N LEU A 56 14.84 -13.05 -55.12
CA LEU A 56 13.62 -12.34 -55.58
C LEU A 56 12.78 -12.95 -56.74
N ALA A 57 11.46 -12.66 -56.68
CA ALA A 57 10.46 -12.29 -57.72
C ALA A 57 9.90 -13.36 -58.72
N PRO A 58 8.79 -13.14 -59.49
CA PRO A 58 7.70 -12.11 -59.48
C PRO A 58 6.22 -12.60 -59.70
N THR A 59 5.25 -11.70 -59.40
CA THR A 59 3.89 -11.37 -59.94
C THR A 59 3.00 -12.34 -60.79
N ILE A 60 1.66 -12.38 -60.52
CA ILE A 60 0.50 -12.10 -61.46
C ILE A 60 -0.91 -12.56 -60.94
N LYS A 61 -1.88 -11.62 -61.01
CA LYS A 61 -3.36 -11.61 -61.27
C LYS A 61 -4.43 -12.44 -60.50
N THR A 62 -5.50 -11.71 -60.17
CA THR A 62 -6.92 -11.92 -59.71
C THR A 62 -7.78 -12.96 -60.48
N PRO A 63 -8.95 -13.50 -59.99
CA PRO A 63 -10.20 -12.75 -59.69
C PRO A 63 -11.15 -13.24 -58.55
N GLN A 64 -12.08 -12.34 -58.14
CA GLN A 64 -13.49 -12.45 -57.66
C GLN A 64 -13.96 -13.80 -57.01
N GLN A 65 -14.76 -13.90 -55.94
CA GLN A 65 -16.06 -13.25 -55.63
C GLN A 65 -16.68 -13.86 -54.32
N HIS A 66 -17.66 -13.16 -53.72
CA HIS A 66 -18.75 -13.61 -52.81
C HIS A 66 -18.54 -13.94 -51.30
N PHE A 67 -18.98 -12.97 -50.48
CA PHE A 67 -20.05 -12.99 -49.45
C PHE A 67 -20.21 -14.13 -48.40
N ARG A 68 -20.51 -13.62 -47.18
CA ARG A 68 -21.25 -14.18 -46.02
C ARG A 68 -20.45 -14.86 -44.89
N SER A 69 -20.34 -14.07 -43.81
CA SER A 69 -20.70 -14.36 -42.41
C SER A 69 -20.36 -15.74 -41.82
N SER A 70 -19.53 -15.75 -40.78
CA SER A 70 -19.70 -16.55 -39.55
C SER A 70 -18.64 -16.17 -38.50
N TRP A 71 -19.08 -15.99 -37.25
CA TRP A 71 -18.27 -16.28 -36.04
C TRP A 71 -17.89 -17.78 -36.05
N PRO A 72 -16.77 -18.30 -35.46
CA PRO A 72 -16.57 -18.32 -34.00
C PRO A 72 -15.11 -18.44 -33.43
N ILE A 73 -14.97 -18.06 -32.15
CA ILE A 73 -14.31 -18.72 -30.99
C ILE A 73 -12.87 -19.33 -31.08
N ARG A 74 -12.03 -18.93 -30.09
CA ARG A 74 -10.79 -19.54 -29.51
C ARG A 74 -9.58 -19.66 -30.45
N GLY A 75 -8.33 -19.38 -30.07
CA GLY A 75 -7.70 -19.10 -28.79
C GLY A 75 -6.22 -19.50 -28.88
N ARG A 76 -5.31 -18.78 -28.20
CA ARG A 76 -4.02 -19.26 -27.65
C ARG A 76 -3.18 -18.06 -27.18
N PHE A 77 -2.90 -18.01 -25.89
CA PHE A 77 -1.67 -17.43 -25.31
C PHE A 77 -0.52 -18.42 -25.53
N PRO A 78 0.77 -18.01 -25.64
CA PRO A 78 1.58 -17.55 -24.48
C PRO A 78 2.72 -16.56 -24.88
N PRO A 79 3.78 -16.33 -24.06
CA PRO A 79 3.87 -15.96 -22.65
C PRO A 79 4.55 -14.58 -22.46
N GLY A 80 4.49 -14.01 -21.24
CA GLY A 80 5.33 -12.86 -20.86
C GLY A 80 6.79 -13.25 -20.60
N PRO A 81 7.69 -12.26 -20.49
CA PRO A 81 8.42 -12.15 -19.22
C PRO A 81 8.61 -10.70 -18.73
N SER A 82 9.08 -10.63 -17.50
CA SER A 82 9.22 -9.48 -16.61
C SER A 82 10.55 -8.71 -16.75
N THR A 83 10.57 -7.52 -16.12
CA THR A 83 11.70 -6.75 -15.55
C THR A 83 12.36 -5.59 -16.34
N SER A 84 12.35 -4.43 -15.65
CA SER A 84 13.38 -3.37 -15.51
C SER A 84 13.95 -2.56 -16.70
N ARG A 85 13.62 -1.26 -16.64
CA ARG A 85 14.48 -0.04 -16.68
C ARG A 85 15.32 0.35 -17.93
N SER A 86 14.84 1.43 -18.56
CA SER A 86 15.50 2.71 -18.93
C SER A 86 16.61 2.82 -20.01
N PHE A 87 16.29 3.70 -20.98
CA PHE A 87 17.09 4.72 -21.68
C PHE A 87 18.39 4.36 -22.43
N GLY A 88 18.32 4.54 -23.75
CA GLY A 88 19.41 4.96 -24.63
C GLY A 88 18.79 5.66 -25.86
N SER A 89 19.11 6.95 -26.05
CA SER A 89 18.64 7.78 -27.17
C SER A 89 19.40 7.45 -28.45
N ALA A 90 18.67 7.16 -29.52
CA ALA A 90 19.10 7.40 -30.90
C ALA A 90 17.85 7.73 -31.72
N GLY A 91 17.95 8.79 -32.52
CA GLY A 91 16.85 9.50 -33.16
C GLY A 91 15.94 8.63 -34.02
N GLY A 92 14.65 8.76 -33.75
CA GLY A 92 13.54 8.18 -34.48
C GLY A 92 12.28 8.53 -33.72
N SER A 93 11.61 9.61 -34.11
CA SER A 93 10.35 10.05 -33.51
C SER A 93 9.36 8.88 -33.50
N ARG A 94 9.05 8.37 -32.31
CA ARG A 94 7.96 7.39 -32.15
C ARG A 94 6.66 8.05 -32.63
N PRO A 95 5.78 7.32 -33.32
CA PRO A 95 4.52 7.88 -33.78
C PRO A 95 3.73 8.37 -32.57
N ILE A 96 3.48 9.68 -32.52
CA ILE A 96 2.60 10.29 -31.52
C ILE A 96 1.21 9.71 -31.78
N GLY A 97 0.65 9.04 -30.77
CA GLY A 97 -0.70 8.48 -30.80
C GLY A 97 -1.77 9.55 -31.11
N PRO A 98 -3.03 9.14 -31.26
CA PRO A 98 -4.09 10.08 -31.62
C PRO A 98 -4.22 11.15 -30.53
N CYS A 99 -4.31 12.41 -30.96
CA CYS A 99 -4.49 13.55 -30.08
C CYS A 99 -5.77 13.40 -29.24
N PHE A 100 -5.70 13.56 -27.92
CA PHE A 100 -6.86 13.37 -27.04
C PHE A 100 -8.00 14.39 -27.24
N GLN A 101 -7.79 15.44 -28.05
CA GLN A 101 -8.80 16.44 -28.36
C GLN A 101 -9.50 16.21 -29.71
N CYS A 102 -8.74 15.84 -30.76
CA CYS A 102 -9.28 15.70 -32.13
C CYS A 102 -9.10 14.30 -32.74
N SER A 103 -8.46 13.38 -32.01
CA SER A 103 -8.13 12.01 -32.40
C SER A 103 -7.22 11.87 -33.64
N GLU A 104 -6.63 12.96 -34.13
CA GLU A 104 -5.67 12.93 -35.24
C GLU A 104 -4.25 12.61 -34.76
N MET A 105 -3.50 11.86 -35.55
CA MET A 105 -2.14 11.42 -35.22
C MET A 105 -1.12 12.56 -35.35
N GLY A 106 -0.03 12.49 -34.60
CA GLY A 106 1.16 13.33 -34.86
C GLY A 106 1.30 14.60 -34.01
N HIS A 107 0.42 14.87 -33.03
CA HIS A 107 0.56 16.01 -32.11
C HIS A 107 -0.09 15.74 -30.73
N LEU A 108 0.35 16.47 -29.70
CA LEU A 108 -0.23 16.41 -28.35
C LEU A 108 -1.39 17.41 -28.20
N GLN A 109 -2.30 17.17 -27.25
CA GLN A 109 -3.45 18.04 -26.98
C GLN A 109 -3.05 19.51 -26.75
N SER A 110 -1.92 19.76 -26.08
CA SER A 110 -1.36 21.10 -25.84
C SER A 110 -0.96 21.86 -27.10
N SER A 111 -0.85 21.17 -28.23
CA SER A 111 -0.33 21.67 -29.50
C SER A 111 -1.31 21.39 -30.65
N CYS A 112 -2.58 21.13 -30.34
CA CYS A 112 -3.57 20.77 -31.33
C CYS A 112 -3.93 21.98 -32.21
N PRO A 113 -3.75 21.93 -33.54
CA PRO A 113 -4.07 23.05 -34.42
C PRO A 113 -5.57 23.36 -34.50
N LYS A 114 -6.44 22.49 -33.95
CA LYS A 114 -7.89 22.72 -33.81
C LYS A 114 -8.27 23.43 -32.50
N LEU A 115 -7.31 23.85 -31.67
CA LEU A 115 -7.55 24.78 -30.55
C LEU A 115 -7.79 26.19 -31.10
N SER A 116 -9.02 26.46 -31.54
CA SER A 116 -9.47 27.83 -31.78
C SER A 116 -9.97 28.45 -30.47
N SER A 117 -9.08 29.15 -29.75
CA SER A 117 -9.30 30.04 -28.59
C SER A 117 -10.13 29.52 -27.38
N PRO A 118 -9.79 29.90 -26.14
CA PRO A 118 -10.44 29.34 -24.96
C PRO A 118 -11.82 29.97 -24.73
N GLN A 119 -12.87 29.33 -25.23
CA GLN A 119 -14.22 29.48 -24.69
C GLN A 119 -14.49 28.28 -23.77
N TYR A 120 -14.44 28.51 -22.46
CA TYR A 120 -14.97 27.57 -21.49
C TYR A 120 -16.49 27.47 -21.66
N PRO A 121 -17.09 26.26 -21.68
CA PRO A 121 -18.54 26.13 -21.66
C PRO A 121 -19.07 26.66 -20.32
N SER A 122 -19.96 27.65 -20.40
CA SER A 122 -20.83 28.04 -19.30
C SER A 122 -21.84 26.92 -19.04
N HIS A 123 -21.55 26.03 -18.10
CA HIS A 123 -22.59 25.19 -17.51
C HIS A 123 -23.20 25.94 -16.32
N SER A 124 -24.32 26.60 -16.58
CA SER A 124 -25.30 26.96 -15.55
C SER A 124 -25.83 25.68 -14.92
N CYS A 125 -25.47 25.42 -13.66
CA CYS A 125 -25.97 24.29 -12.91
C CYS A 125 -27.27 24.71 -12.22
N ASN A 126 -28.41 24.45 -12.86
CA ASN A 126 -29.70 24.44 -12.19
C ASN A 126 -29.83 23.11 -11.44
N TYR A 127 -29.53 23.11 -10.14
CA TYR A 127 -29.96 22.05 -9.23
C TYR A 127 -31.40 22.33 -8.83
N THR A 128 -32.32 21.50 -9.30
CA THR A 128 -33.67 21.40 -8.73
C THR A 128 -33.62 20.50 -7.50
N GLU A 129 -34.20 21.02 -6.41
CA GLU A 129 -34.50 20.36 -5.14
C GLU A 129 -35.52 19.20 -5.30
N HIS A 130 -35.66 18.37 -4.25
CA HIS A 130 -36.49 17.15 -4.05
C HIS A 130 -35.80 15.82 -4.45
N GLU A 131 -35.75 14.73 -3.68
CA GLU A 131 -36.29 14.25 -2.39
C GLU A 131 -35.47 12.97 -2.00
N ILE A 132 -34.88 12.83 -0.81
CA ILE A 132 -35.37 12.26 0.47
C ILE A 132 -35.36 10.70 0.57
N ASP A 133 -34.60 10.24 1.58
CA ASP A 133 -34.64 9.05 2.46
C ASP A 133 -34.65 7.58 1.99
N GLY A 134 -33.94 6.76 2.78
CA GLY A 134 -34.04 5.31 2.75
C GLY A 134 -32.91 4.60 3.51
N CYS A 135 -32.92 4.70 4.84
CA CYS A 135 -32.08 3.92 5.75
C CYS A 135 -32.45 2.43 5.68
N GLY A 136 -31.45 1.55 5.59
CA GLY A 136 -31.61 0.10 5.77
C GLY A 136 -30.82 -0.35 6.99
N GLU A 137 -31.45 -0.27 8.17
CA GLU A 137 -30.99 -0.94 9.39
C GLU A 137 -31.40 -2.42 9.35
N HIS A 138 -30.52 -3.31 9.80
CA HIS A 138 -30.92 -4.56 10.41
C HIS A 138 -30.06 -4.80 11.66
N PRO A 139 -30.68 -5.04 12.83
CA PRO A 139 -29.97 -5.29 14.08
C PRO A 139 -29.59 -6.77 14.18
N LEU A 140 -28.38 -7.03 14.69
CA LEU A 140 -28.05 -8.32 15.28
C LEU A 140 -27.57 -8.05 16.71
N SER A 141 -28.47 -8.33 17.65
CA SER A 141 -28.16 -8.63 19.05
C SER A 141 -27.44 -9.98 19.12
N ASP A 142 -26.31 -10.09 19.80
CA ASP A 142 -26.29 -10.57 21.19
C ASP A 142 -24.84 -10.62 21.73
N ASP A 143 -24.74 -10.57 23.04
CA ASP A 143 -23.58 -10.35 23.88
C ASP A 143 -22.37 -11.28 23.63
N THR A 144 -21.18 -10.69 23.54
CA THR A 144 -19.98 -11.17 24.26
C THR A 144 -18.92 -10.07 24.29
N TYR A 145 -18.94 -9.37 25.41
CA TYR A 145 -17.97 -8.37 25.83
C TYR A 145 -16.60 -9.02 26.05
N VAL A 146 -15.61 -8.68 25.23
CA VAL A 146 -14.19 -8.81 25.57
C VAL A 146 -13.52 -7.47 25.26
N ASP A 147 -13.24 -6.74 26.34
CA ASP A 147 -12.59 -5.44 26.36
C ASP A 147 -11.14 -5.54 25.86
N LEU A 148 -10.91 -5.13 24.62
CA LEU A 148 -9.60 -4.80 24.07
C LEU A 148 -9.65 -3.36 23.57
N SER A 149 -9.58 -2.45 24.53
CA SER A 149 -9.47 -1.00 24.33
C SER A 149 -8.26 -0.62 23.45
N CYS A 150 -8.49 -0.48 22.15
CA CYS A 150 -7.50 0.10 21.23
C CYS A 150 -7.92 1.53 20.83
N ARG A 151 -7.46 2.51 21.61
CA ARG A 151 -7.91 3.90 21.54
C ARG A 151 -7.11 4.73 20.52
N TYR A 152 -7.47 4.70 19.23
CA TYR A 152 -7.06 5.77 18.29
C TYR A 152 -7.97 7.00 18.45
N TRP A 153 -7.42 8.10 18.98
CA TRP A 153 -8.04 9.19 19.76
C TRP A 153 -8.08 8.89 21.26
N GLU A 154 -6.96 9.12 21.93
CA GLU A 154 -6.89 9.16 23.39
C GLU A 154 -7.34 10.55 23.87
N ALA A 155 -8.56 10.63 24.38
CA ALA A 155 -8.76 11.42 25.58
C ALA A 155 -8.16 10.58 26.73
N SER A 156 -6.89 10.81 27.07
CA SER A 156 -6.33 10.28 28.31
C SER A 156 -6.92 11.10 29.45
N GLN A 157 -7.67 10.48 30.37
CA GLN A 157 -8.14 11.17 31.59
C GLN A 157 -7.03 11.42 32.62
N HIS A 158 -5.75 11.27 32.27
CA HIS A 158 -4.61 11.55 33.15
C HIS A 158 -3.51 12.23 32.31
N GLY A 159 -3.26 13.52 32.58
CA GLY A 159 -2.12 14.33 32.08
C GLY A 159 -1.72 14.11 30.62
N VAL A 160 -2.43 14.71 29.66
CA VAL A 160 -2.13 14.56 28.22
C VAL A 160 -0.88 15.35 27.85
N GLU A 161 0.24 14.66 27.58
CA GLU A 161 1.35 15.26 26.82
C GLU A 161 0.84 15.67 25.43
N ASN A 162 0.73 16.98 25.21
CA ASN A 162 0.38 17.54 23.91
C ASN A 162 1.54 17.31 22.91
N VAL A 163 1.24 16.74 21.73
CA VAL A 163 2.24 16.47 20.69
C VAL A 163 2.63 17.71 19.88
N LYS A 164 1.73 18.70 19.83
CA LYS A 164 1.93 19.92 19.04
C LYS A 164 3.13 20.71 19.57
N GLY A 165 3.97 21.19 18.66
CA GLY A 165 5.13 22.04 18.98
C GLY A 165 6.33 21.30 19.59
N ARG A 166 6.22 20.01 19.91
CA ARG A 166 7.34 19.23 20.48
C ARG A 166 8.52 19.12 19.52
N LEU A 167 8.27 18.91 18.23
CA LEU A 167 9.34 18.90 17.22
C LEU A 167 10.12 20.22 17.22
N LYS A 168 9.42 21.35 17.35
CA LYS A 168 10.03 22.69 17.41
C LYS A 168 10.86 22.88 18.67
N GLN A 169 10.41 22.37 19.81
CA GLN A 169 11.18 22.37 21.06
C GLN A 169 12.48 21.56 20.95
N HIS A 170 12.51 20.53 20.09
CA HIS A 170 13.65 19.63 19.89
C HIS A 170 14.40 19.91 18.57
N ILE A 171 14.22 21.09 17.98
CA ILE A 171 14.77 21.43 16.66
C ILE A 171 16.29 21.32 16.59
N LEU A 172 16.99 21.61 17.70
CA LEU A 172 18.45 21.48 17.78
C LEU A 172 18.90 20.03 17.59
N PHE A 173 18.23 19.07 18.22
CA PHE A 173 18.55 17.65 18.02
C PHE A 173 18.27 17.23 16.56
N CYS A 174 17.15 17.68 16.00
CA CYS A 174 16.80 17.42 14.61
C CYS A 174 17.83 17.98 13.62
N ARG A 175 18.36 19.18 13.88
CA ARG A 175 19.34 19.86 13.02
C ARG A 175 20.75 19.31 13.22
N ASP A 176 21.20 19.27 14.46
CA ASP A 176 22.61 19.12 14.82
C ASP A 176 23.01 17.65 14.98
N VAL A 177 22.07 16.78 15.40
CA VAL A 177 22.33 15.33 15.58
C VAL A 177 21.75 14.51 14.45
N LEU A 178 20.46 14.69 14.13
CA LEU A 178 19.82 13.91 13.06
C LEU A 178 20.22 14.38 11.66
N THR A 179 20.88 15.55 11.54
CA THR A 179 21.29 16.16 10.26
C THR A 179 20.11 16.28 9.29
N ALA A 180 18.93 16.68 9.79
CA ALA A 180 17.75 16.84 8.98
C ALA A 180 17.99 17.89 7.87
N THR A 181 17.33 17.69 6.73
CA THR A 181 17.53 18.59 5.58
C THR A 181 17.00 20.00 5.89
N PRO A 182 17.54 21.05 5.24
CA PRO A 182 17.06 22.42 5.45
C PRO A 182 15.53 22.56 5.27
N TYR A 183 14.96 21.83 4.31
CA TYR A 183 13.51 21.77 4.12
C TYR A 183 12.75 21.22 5.33
N ILE A 184 13.24 20.16 5.97
CA ILE A 184 12.58 19.60 7.16
C ILE A 184 12.74 20.51 8.37
N ILE A 185 13.89 21.16 8.51
CA ILE A 185 14.09 22.17 9.55
C ILE A 185 13.12 23.34 9.37
N ASP A 186 12.93 23.85 8.15
CA ASP A 186 11.93 24.88 7.85
C ASP A 186 10.51 24.43 8.20
N VAL A 187 10.15 23.19 7.87
CA VAL A 187 8.83 22.63 8.24
C VAL A 187 8.64 22.55 9.76
N ILE A 188 9.68 22.18 10.52
CA ILE A 188 9.61 22.13 11.99
C ILE A 188 9.52 23.54 12.60
N GLU A 189 10.24 24.50 12.02
CA GLU A 189 10.32 25.86 12.55
C GLU A 189 9.09 26.71 12.22
N ASN A 190 8.66 26.67 10.96
CA ASN A 190 7.67 27.57 10.38
C ASN A 190 6.34 26.85 10.05
N GLY A 191 6.31 25.52 10.12
CA GLY A 191 5.16 24.70 9.76
C GLY A 191 5.14 24.33 8.28
N TYR A 192 4.48 23.23 7.96
CA TYR A 192 4.32 22.72 6.60
C TYR A 192 3.46 23.66 5.75
N ARG A 193 4.05 24.15 4.66
CA ARG A 193 3.34 24.86 3.60
C ARG A 193 2.72 23.85 2.62
N LEU A 194 1.39 23.88 2.52
CA LEU A 194 0.65 23.10 1.53
C LEU A 194 1.21 23.32 0.11
N SER A 195 1.56 22.23 -0.56
CA SER A 195 2.08 22.25 -1.94
C SER A 195 0.95 22.44 -2.95
N LEU A 196 0.44 23.67 -3.04
CA LEU A 196 -0.63 24.06 -3.97
C LEU A 196 -0.11 24.09 -5.41
N ILE A 197 -0.84 23.47 -6.34
CA ILE A 197 -0.56 23.52 -7.78
C ILE A 197 -0.92 24.89 -8.35
N CYS A 198 -2.05 25.42 -7.89
CA CYS A 198 -2.56 26.75 -8.17
C CYS A 198 -3.37 27.22 -6.96
N SER A 199 -3.70 28.51 -6.91
CA SER A 199 -4.60 29.01 -5.86
C SER A 199 -5.98 28.35 -6.03
N PRO A 200 -6.50 27.64 -5.02
CA PRO A 200 -7.87 27.15 -5.07
C PRO A 200 -8.83 28.35 -5.07
N PRO A 201 -10.06 28.20 -5.60
CA PRO A 201 -11.12 29.16 -5.32
C PRO A 201 -11.64 29.00 -3.89
N SER A 202 -12.27 30.06 -3.37
CA SER A 202 -12.93 29.99 -2.06
C SER A 202 -14.01 28.91 -2.08
N PHE A 203 -14.12 28.14 -1.00
CA PHE A 203 -15.05 27.01 -0.92
C PHE A 203 -15.71 26.89 0.44
N SER A 204 -16.97 26.47 0.46
CA SER A 204 -17.73 26.24 1.69
C SER A 204 -18.77 25.16 1.42
N ALA A 205 -18.86 24.15 2.28
CA ALA A 205 -19.90 23.13 2.20
C ALA A 205 -20.49 22.82 3.59
N PRO A 206 -21.77 22.43 3.66
CA PRO A 206 -22.41 22.07 4.92
C PRO A 206 -21.85 20.74 5.46
N ASN A 207 -21.82 20.61 6.78
CA ASN A 207 -21.43 19.37 7.45
C ASN A 207 -22.34 18.21 7.05
N HIS A 208 -21.78 17.00 7.05
CA HIS A 208 -22.50 15.79 6.68
C HIS A 208 -23.58 15.45 7.72
N SER A 209 -24.67 14.80 7.29
CA SER A 209 -25.80 14.45 8.17
C SER A 209 -25.36 13.68 9.42
N SER A 210 -24.36 12.80 9.30
CA SER A 210 -23.81 12.04 10.44
C SER A 210 -23.31 12.88 11.62
N THR A 211 -22.98 14.16 11.39
CA THR A 211 -22.61 15.10 12.47
C THR A 211 -23.82 15.60 13.26
N ARG A 212 -25.00 15.65 12.62
CA ARG A 212 -26.27 16.04 13.26
C ARG A 212 -26.81 14.94 14.16
N ASP A 213 -26.55 13.68 13.80
CA ASP A 213 -26.95 12.53 14.61
C ASP A 213 -26.09 12.39 15.88
N ASN A 214 -24.92 13.05 15.91
CA ASN A 214 -23.90 12.87 16.95
C ASN A 214 -23.33 14.20 17.47
N VAL A 215 -24.18 15.22 17.63
CA VAL A 215 -23.77 16.59 18.02
C VAL A 215 -22.84 16.60 19.24
N VAL A 216 -23.22 15.93 20.33
CA VAL A 216 -22.44 15.90 21.58
C VAL A 216 -21.01 15.42 21.34
N PHE A 217 -20.85 14.33 20.59
CA PHE A 217 -19.53 13.78 20.26
C PHE A 217 -18.71 14.76 19.42
N VAL A 218 -19.33 15.40 18.42
CA VAL A 218 -18.64 16.33 17.53
C VAL A 218 -18.20 17.58 18.30
N THR A 219 -19.06 18.14 19.14
CA THR A 219 -18.74 19.31 19.98
C THR A 219 -17.56 19.01 20.90
N GLU A 220 -17.60 17.89 21.65
CA GLU A 220 -16.47 17.49 22.50
C GLU A 220 -15.18 17.25 21.69
N ALA A 221 -15.28 16.69 20.49
CA ALA A 221 -14.12 16.43 19.65
C ALA A 221 -13.49 17.73 19.12
N VAL A 222 -14.32 18.72 18.76
CA VAL A 222 -13.87 20.07 18.35
C VAL A 222 -13.24 20.80 19.53
N GLU A 223 -13.84 20.76 20.71
CA GLU A 223 -13.27 21.36 21.94
C GLU A 223 -11.91 20.74 22.25
N LYS A 224 -11.79 19.40 22.24
CA LYS A 224 -10.51 18.71 22.42
C LYS A 224 -9.47 19.10 21.38
N LEU A 225 -9.86 19.36 20.13
CA LEU A 225 -8.93 19.86 19.11
C LEU A 225 -8.41 21.27 19.47
N VAL A 226 -9.26 22.13 20.01
CA VAL A 226 -8.89 23.49 20.43
C VAL A 226 -8.04 23.47 21.70
N ASP A 227 -8.40 22.67 22.69
CA ASP A 227 -7.66 22.52 23.96
C ASP A 227 -6.24 22.01 23.73
N ASN A 228 -6.08 21.04 22.83
CA ASN A 228 -4.77 20.53 22.42
C ASN A 228 -4.05 21.49 21.45
N GLY A 229 -4.66 22.62 21.11
CA GLY A 229 -4.15 23.58 20.14
C GLY A 229 -4.05 23.02 18.72
N CYS A 230 -4.60 21.85 18.40
CA CYS A 230 -4.62 21.26 17.06
C CYS A 230 -5.50 22.07 16.10
N ALA A 231 -6.57 22.68 16.61
CA ALA A 231 -7.40 23.65 15.92
C ALA A 231 -7.44 24.98 16.69
N LYS A 232 -7.86 26.06 16.02
CA LYS A 232 -8.12 27.34 16.68
C LYS A 232 -9.37 27.99 16.11
N VAL A 233 -10.11 28.70 16.95
CA VAL A 233 -11.23 29.55 16.53
C VAL A 233 -10.69 30.74 15.75
N VAL A 234 -11.38 31.13 14.68
CA VAL A 234 -11.08 32.32 13.89
C VAL A 234 -12.32 33.19 13.74
N ALA A 235 -12.14 34.51 13.82
CA ALA A 235 -13.24 35.46 13.73
C ALA A 235 -13.77 35.60 12.29
N GLN A 236 -12.89 35.47 11.30
CA GLN A 236 -13.24 35.57 9.89
C GLN A 236 -13.40 34.18 9.28
N LYS A 237 -14.32 34.07 8.32
CA LYS A 237 -14.52 32.84 7.56
C LYS A 237 -13.22 32.43 6.85
N PRO A 238 -12.73 31.18 7.04
CA PRO A 238 -11.58 30.65 6.32
C PRO A 238 -11.82 30.63 4.81
N PHE A 239 -10.75 30.69 4.04
CA PHE A 239 -10.80 30.66 2.58
C PHE A 239 -11.42 29.35 2.06
N ILE A 240 -11.17 28.24 2.77
CA ILE A 240 -11.85 26.96 2.55
C ILE A 240 -12.48 26.52 3.86
N CYS A 241 -13.81 26.33 3.84
CA CYS A 241 -14.58 25.75 4.91
C CYS A 241 -15.07 24.35 4.49
N SER A 242 -14.29 23.34 4.85
CA SER A 242 -14.55 21.94 4.56
C SER A 242 -15.59 21.34 5.52
N PRO A 243 -16.42 20.41 5.05
CA PRO A 243 -17.46 19.81 5.88
C PRO A 243 -16.88 18.76 6.82
N LEU A 244 -17.44 18.70 8.03
CA LEU A 244 -17.15 17.68 9.04
C LEU A 244 -18.02 16.43 8.82
N LEU A 245 -17.49 15.29 9.24
CA LEU A 245 -18.12 13.97 9.23
C LEU A 245 -17.80 13.26 10.54
N ASP A 246 -18.80 12.59 11.11
CA ASP A 246 -18.58 11.52 12.07
C ASP A 246 -18.47 10.19 11.32
N VAL A 247 -17.41 9.43 11.62
CA VAL A 247 -17.14 8.10 11.07
C VAL A 247 -16.88 7.13 12.22
N GLN A 248 -17.53 5.97 12.21
CA GLN A 248 -17.30 4.91 13.17
C GLN A 248 -16.37 3.84 12.59
N ASN A 249 -15.44 3.35 13.41
CA ASN A 249 -14.64 2.19 13.06
C ASN A 249 -15.41 0.88 13.32
N SER A 250 -14.79 -0.27 12.99
CA SER A 250 -15.38 -1.60 13.19
C SER A 250 -15.67 -1.98 14.64
N VAL A 251 -15.15 -1.21 15.61
CA VAL A 251 -15.33 -1.41 17.06
C VAL A 251 -16.30 -0.34 17.62
N GLY A 252 -17.05 0.35 16.75
CA GLY A 252 -18.00 1.40 17.14
C GLY A 252 -17.37 2.71 17.61
N LYS A 253 -16.04 2.84 17.56
CA LYS A 253 -15.34 4.06 17.95
C LYS A 253 -15.55 5.16 16.89
N LYS A 254 -16.19 6.25 17.32
CA LYS A 254 -16.42 7.46 16.53
C LYS A 254 -15.13 8.25 16.29
N ARG A 255 -15.04 8.90 15.14
CA ARG A 255 -13.92 9.75 14.71
C ARG A 255 -14.46 10.96 13.97
N LEU A 256 -14.06 12.14 14.44
CA LEU A 256 -14.30 13.37 13.71
C LEU A 256 -13.34 13.45 12.52
N VAL A 257 -13.88 13.64 11.32
CA VAL A 257 -13.13 13.72 10.07
C VAL A 257 -13.51 15.00 9.33
N ILE A 258 -12.52 15.73 8.84
CA ILE A 258 -12.70 16.84 7.92
C ILE A 258 -12.60 16.33 6.47
N SER A 259 -13.60 16.63 5.64
CA SER A 259 -13.54 16.28 4.21
C SER A 259 -12.68 17.27 3.45
N LEU A 260 -11.45 16.85 3.17
CA LEU A 260 -10.49 17.61 2.36
C LEU A 260 -10.56 17.24 0.88
N LYS A 261 -11.65 16.59 0.43
CA LYS A 261 -11.84 16.16 -0.97
C LYS A 261 -11.65 17.31 -1.94
N PHE A 262 -12.23 18.47 -1.65
CA PHE A 262 -12.10 19.67 -2.48
C PHE A 262 -10.66 20.18 -2.54
N LEU A 263 -10.04 20.45 -1.39
CA LEU A 263 -8.65 20.93 -1.32
C LEU A 263 -7.66 19.97 -2.00
N ASN A 264 -7.87 18.65 -1.85
CA ASN A 264 -7.01 17.63 -2.43
C ASN A 264 -6.94 17.67 -3.97
N LEU A 265 -7.89 18.32 -4.66
CA LEU A 265 -7.84 18.54 -6.11
C LEU A 265 -6.76 19.56 -6.52
N TYR A 266 -6.38 20.46 -5.60
CA TYR A 266 -5.45 21.56 -5.83
C TYR A 266 -4.05 21.31 -5.26
N LEU A 267 -3.82 20.13 -4.66
CA LEU A 267 -2.53 19.76 -4.08
C LEU A 267 -1.70 18.91 -5.02
N TRP A 268 -0.39 19.18 -5.05
CA TRP A 268 0.54 18.35 -5.79
C TRP A 268 0.64 16.95 -5.18
N LYS A 269 0.44 15.92 -6.00
CA LYS A 269 0.50 14.51 -5.57
C LYS A 269 1.91 13.97 -5.70
N PHE A 270 2.64 13.95 -4.60
CA PHE A 270 4.01 13.43 -4.57
C PHE A 270 4.05 11.91 -4.69
N ARG A 271 5.01 11.40 -5.48
CA ARG A 271 5.36 9.97 -5.47
C ARG A 271 6.43 9.72 -4.42
N PHE A 272 6.20 8.73 -3.57
CA PHE A 272 7.14 8.24 -2.57
C PHE A 272 6.85 6.76 -2.31
N LYS A 273 7.74 6.12 -1.55
CA LYS A 273 7.61 4.71 -1.16
C LYS A 273 7.52 4.61 0.34
N TYR A 274 6.60 3.79 0.81
CA TYR A 274 6.56 3.33 2.19
C TYR A 274 7.59 2.23 2.37
N GLU A 275 8.09 2.10 3.59
CA GLU A 275 8.69 0.86 4.04
C GLU A 275 7.56 0.01 4.56
N ASP A 276 7.41 -1.18 4.03
CA ASP A 276 6.28 -2.07 4.29
C ASP A 276 6.78 -3.42 4.85
N PHE A 277 5.86 -4.37 4.96
CA PHE A 277 6.21 -5.71 5.43
C PHE A 277 7.28 -6.39 4.58
N LYS A 278 7.30 -6.15 3.26
CA LYS A 278 8.37 -6.69 2.41
C LYS A 278 9.74 -6.14 2.82
N THR A 279 9.80 -4.86 3.16
CA THR A 279 11.04 -4.24 3.67
C THR A 279 11.45 -4.82 5.03
N ALA A 280 10.47 -5.16 5.88
CA ALA A 280 10.74 -5.79 7.18
C ALA A 280 11.28 -7.22 7.03
N LEU A 281 10.73 -8.01 6.10
CA LEU A 281 11.25 -9.35 5.79
C LEU A 281 12.73 -9.33 5.40
N ASP A 282 13.18 -8.34 4.64
CA ASP A 282 14.60 -8.19 4.27
C ASP A 282 15.52 -7.94 5.49
N TYR A 283 14.97 -7.58 6.66
CA TYR A 283 15.70 -7.33 7.91
C TYR A 283 15.51 -8.40 8.97
N PHE A 284 14.51 -9.26 8.79
CA PHE A 284 14.26 -10.36 9.69
C PHE A 284 15.34 -11.43 9.50
N GLU A 285 15.81 -11.95 10.63
CA GLU A 285 16.77 -13.04 10.67
C GLU A 285 16.22 -14.10 11.63
N GLU A 286 16.69 -15.34 11.47
CA GLU A 286 16.30 -16.43 12.34
C GLU A 286 16.58 -16.08 13.80
N ASP A 287 15.68 -16.49 14.69
CA ASP A 287 15.82 -16.27 16.12
C ASP A 287 15.98 -14.77 16.49
N ALA A 288 15.42 -13.83 15.72
CA ALA A 288 15.50 -12.41 16.04
C ALA A 288 14.55 -11.99 17.18
N TYR A 289 14.97 -11.02 18.00
CA TYR A 289 14.07 -10.30 18.90
C TYR A 289 13.45 -9.10 18.18
N LEU A 290 12.16 -8.91 18.38
CA LEU A 290 11.37 -7.81 17.85
C LEU A 290 10.86 -6.91 18.95
N PHE A 291 10.75 -5.63 18.65
CA PHE A 291 9.90 -4.72 19.40
C PHE A 291 9.21 -3.75 18.43
N THR A 292 8.05 -3.25 18.81
CA THR A 292 7.21 -2.40 17.96
C THR A 292 6.82 -1.13 18.69
N PHE A 293 6.58 -0.06 17.94
CA PHE A 293 6.08 1.19 18.49
C PHE A 293 5.11 1.88 17.54
N ASP A 294 4.19 2.65 18.10
CA ASP A 294 3.20 3.46 17.37
C ASP A 294 3.40 4.93 17.78
N LEU A 295 3.48 5.84 16.83
CA LEU A 295 3.58 7.27 17.14
C LEU A 295 2.20 7.83 17.53
N LYS A 296 2.10 8.40 18.73
CA LYS A 296 0.85 9.00 19.22
C LYS A 296 0.48 10.20 18.35
N SER A 297 -0.67 10.13 17.68
CA SER A 297 -1.15 11.22 16.83
C SER A 297 -0.10 11.67 15.80
N GLY A 298 0.53 10.72 15.10
CA GLY A 298 1.70 10.97 14.24
C GLY A 298 1.63 12.25 13.40
N TYR A 299 0.54 12.48 12.67
CA TYR A 299 0.37 13.69 11.84
C TYR A 299 0.34 15.00 12.65
N HIS A 300 -0.22 14.99 13.86
CA HIS A 300 -0.39 16.21 14.68
C HIS A 300 0.93 16.75 15.24
N HIS A 301 2.04 16.02 15.11
CA HIS A 301 3.38 16.56 15.36
C HIS A 301 3.78 17.62 14.33
N VAL A 302 3.20 17.59 13.12
CA VAL A 302 3.54 18.48 12.02
C VAL A 302 2.63 19.70 12.07
N ASP A 303 3.19 20.86 12.45
CA ASP A 303 2.48 22.14 12.39
C ASP A 303 2.20 22.54 10.93
N ILE A 304 1.11 23.25 10.68
CA ILE A 304 0.78 23.87 9.39
C ILE A 304 1.20 25.34 9.42
N HIS A 305 1.85 25.78 8.36
CA HIS A 305 2.27 27.17 8.20
C HIS A 305 1.08 28.12 8.38
N SER A 306 1.25 29.18 9.18
CA SER A 306 0.17 30.09 9.61
C SER A 306 -0.71 30.59 8.46
N GLU A 307 -0.09 31.04 7.36
CA GLU A 307 -0.76 31.53 6.16
C GLU A 307 -1.62 30.48 5.44
N HIS A 308 -1.25 29.19 5.53
CA HIS A 308 -1.95 28.11 4.83
C HIS A 308 -3.05 27.45 5.68
N GLN A 309 -3.16 27.80 6.98
CA GLN A 309 -4.21 27.28 7.86
C GLN A 309 -5.61 27.63 7.36
N THR A 310 -5.77 28.76 6.65
CA THR A 310 -7.04 29.20 6.05
C THR A 310 -7.63 28.22 5.02
N TYR A 311 -6.80 27.34 4.44
CA TYR A 311 -7.24 26.29 3.53
C TYR A 311 -7.76 25.04 4.23
N LEU A 312 -7.54 24.91 5.54
CA LEU A 312 -7.91 23.78 6.38
C LEU A 312 -9.00 24.18 7.38
N GLY A 313 -9.91 25.06 6.95
CA GLY A 313 -10.99 25.57 7.77
C GLY A 313 -12.19 24.64 7.83
N PHE A 314 -12.97 24.74 8.90
CA PHE A 314 -14.28 24.09 9.06
C PHE A 314 -15.18 24.95 9.96
N GLN A 315 -16.48 24.63 9.97
CA GLN A 315 -17.47 25.35 10.77
C GLN A 315 -18.20 24.37 11.70
N TRP A 316 -18.39 24.78 12.95
CA TRP A 316 -19.19 24.06 13.95
C TRP A 316 -19.88 25.06 14.88
N GLU A 317 -21.17 24.86 15.16
CA GLU A 317 -21.99 25.73 16.05
C GLU A 317 -21.74 27.23 15.81
N ASP A 318 -21.92 27.67 14.55
CA ASP A 318 -21.75 29.07 14.10
C ASP A 318 -20.36 29.70 14.30
N LYS A 319 -19.37 28.91 14.71
CA LYS A 319 -17.97 29.33 14.82
C LYS A 319 -17.14 28.74 13.69
N PHE A 320 -16.17 29.53 13.24
CA PHE A 320 -15.17 29.06 12.28
C PHE A 320 -13.90 28.63 13.00
N TYR A 321 -13.32 27.55 12.49
CA TYR A 321 -12.10 26.97 13.00
C TYR A 321 -11.13 26.74 11.85
N VAL A 322 -9.83 26.72 12.17
CA VAL A 322 -8.79 26.23 11.25
C VAL A 322 -7.91 25.22 11.96
N PHE A 323 -7.53 24.15 11.26
CA PHE A 323 -6.47 23.27 11.73
C PHE A 323 -5.13 24.00 11.72
N THR A 324 -4.36 23.82 12.80
CA THR A 324 -3.02 24.38 12.97
C THR A 324 -1.92 23.32 12.87
N VAL A 325 -2.31 22.05 12.92
CA VAL A 325 -1.47 20.87 12.69
C VAL A 325 -2.01 20.11 11.48
N LEU A 326 -1.19 19.21 10.93
CA LEU A 326 -1.52 18.43 9.75
C LEU A 326 -2.74 17.51 10.00
N PRO A 327 -3.89 17.76 9.37
CA PRO A 327 -5.10 16.97 9.60
C PRO A 327 -5.08 15.67 8.79
N PHE A 328 -5.79 14.68 9.30
CA PHE A 328 -6.11 13.47 8.54
C PHE A 328 -6.93 13.81 7.28
N GLY A 329 -6.72 13.02 6.22
CA GLY A 329 -7.44 13.18 4.94
C GLY A 329 -6.77 14.12 3.94
N LEU A 330 -5.70 14.82 4.32
CA LEU A 330 -4.90 15.61 3.38
C LEU A 330 -4.03 14.70 2.50
N SER A 331 -4.09 14.86 1.18
CA SER A 331 -3.41 13.97 0.22
C SER A 331 -1.88 14.00 0.33
N THR A 332 -1.31 15.07 0.90
CA THR A 332 0.14 15.22 1.09
C THR A 332 0.62 14.81 2.48
N ALA A 333 -0.28 14.44 3.40
CA ALA A 333 0.07 14.18 4.80
C ALA A 333 1.09 13.04 4.96
N CYS A 334 0.83 11.90 4.32
CA CYS A 334 1.73 10.74 4.36
C CYS A 334 3.11 11.06 3.77
N TYR A 335 3.17 11.90 2.72
CA TYR A 335 4.43 12.31 2.11
C TYR A 335 5.28 13.13 3.10
N ILE A 336 4.70 14.18 3.68
CA ILE A 336 5.45 15.07 4.57
C ILE A 336 5.86 14.34 5.85
N LEU A 337 4.97 13.51 6.43
CA LEU A 337 5.31 12.69 7.60
C LEU A 337 6.50 11.76 7.30
N THR A 338 6.49 11.07 6.15
CA THR A 338 7.59 10.21 5.73
C THR A 338 8.90 10.98 5.54
N LYS A 339 8.83 12.22 5.06
CA LYS A 339 10.01 13.08 4.87
C LYS A 339 10.57 13.58 6.20
N LEU A 340 9.67 13.90 7.13
CA LEU A 340 9.99 14.37 8.47
C LEU A 340 10.63 13.27 9.33
N LEU A 341 10.16 12.02 9.24
CA LEU A 341 10.68 10.90 10.02
C LEU A 341 11.97 10.30 9.42
N ARG A 342 12.32 10.64 8.17
CA ARG A 342 13.49 10.09 7.48
C ARG A 342 14.83 10.33 8.20
N PRO A 343 15.14 11.53 8.75
CA PRO A 343 16.37 11.75 9.48
C PRO A 343 16.47 10.86 10.73
N VAL A 344 15.37 10.64 11.43
CA VAL A 344 15.28 9.74 12.60
C VAL A 344 15.61 8.30 12.19
N VAL A 345 14.93 7.79 11.16
CA VAL A 345 15.17 6.43 10.64
C VAL A 345 16.62 6.27 10.17
N LYS A 346 17.16 7.26 9.45
CA LYS A 346 18.54 7.26 8.97
C LYS A 346 19.53 7.20 10.15
N TYR A 347 19.31 8.01 11.19
CA TYR A 347 20.17 8.03 12.36
C TYR A 347 20.17 6.69 13.10
N ILE A 348 18.99 6.12 13.38
CA ILE A 348 18.85 4.83 14.05
C ILE A 348 19.54 3.72 13.24
N ARG A 349 19.36 3.69 11.92
CA ARG A 349 20.04 2.72 11.04
C ARG A 349 21.56 2.91 10.98
N ALA A 350 22.04 4.15 11.10
CA ALA A 350 23.48 4.42 11.16
C ALA A 350 24.12 3.86 12.45
N CYS A 351 23.33 3.64 13.51
CA CYS A 351 23.75 2.90 14.71
C CYS A 351 23.74 1.37 14.52
N GLY A 352 23.49 0.86 13.31
CA GLY A 352 23.42 -0.58 13.02
C GLY A 352 22.06 -1.21 13.33
N ILE A 353 21.04 -0.43 13.68
CA ILE A 353 19.73 -0.93 14.10
C ILE A 353 18.82 -1.12 12.89
N ARG A 354 18.23 -2.31 12.75
CA ARG A 354 17.29 -2.66 11.68
C ARG A 354 15.87 -2.23 12.02
N LEU A 355 15.64 -0.93 11.88
CA LEU A 355 14.33 -0.30 12.01
C LEU A 355 13.60 -0.28 10.65
N VAL A 356 12.33 -0.66 10.62
CA VAL A 356 11.37 -0.34 9.55
C VAL A 356 10.27 0.54 10.11
N LEU A 357 9.90 1.58 9.36
CA LEU A 357 8.86 2.52 9.76
C LEU A 357 7.81 2.68 8.66
N TYR A 358 6.62 2.12 8.89
CA TYR A 358 5.46 2.30 8.04
C TYR A 358 4.61 3.45 8.61
N LEU A 359 4.76 4.66 8.06
CA LEU A 359 4.10 5.86 8.58
C LEU A 359 4.39 6.08 10.08
N ASP A 360 3.42 5.84 10.96
CA ASP A 360 3.48 5.93 12.42
C ASP A 360 3.81 4.59 13.10
N ASP A 361 3.72 3.46 12.41
CA ASP A 361 3.99 2.12 12.93
C ASP A 361 5.44 1.69 12.68
N GLY A 362 6.23 1.59 13.75
CA GLY A 362 7.62 1.13 13.73
C GLY A 362 7.80 -0.31 14.20
N ILE A 363 8.75 -1.02 13.59
CA ILE A 363 9.23 -2.34 14.04
C ILE A 363 10.75 -2.40 13.94
N VAL A 364 11.39 -2.99 14.95
CA VAL A 364 12.84 -3.18 14.99
C VAL A 364 13.16 -4.65 15.14
N SER A 365 14.11 -5.12 14.35
CA SER A 365 14.69 -6.47 14.42
C SER A 365 16.09 -6.43 15.03
N ILE A 366 16.32 -7.27 16.03
CA ILE A 366 17.58 -7.42 16.76
C ILE A 366 18.03 -8.88 16.62
N LYS A 367 19.26 -9.12 16.17
CA LYS A 367 19.84 -10.47 16.10
C LYS A 367 19.85 -11.11 17.48
N ALA A 368 19.60 -12.41 17.61
CA ALA A 368 19.88 -13.14 18.85
C ALA A 368 21.35 -13.05 19.29
N SER A 369 22.28 -12.97 18.34
CA SER A 369 23.71 -12.82 18.64
C SER A 369 24.11 -11.44 19.17
N GLU A 370 23.23 -10.43 19.08
CA GLU A 370 23.46 -9.13 19.68
C GLU A 370 23.17 -9.19 21.19
N SER A 371 24.16 -8.86 22.00
CA SER A 371 24.14 -9.12 23.45
C SER A 371 23.19 -8.23 24.27
N GLN A 372 22.50 -7.25 23.67
CA GLN A 372 21.72 -6.25 24.43
C GLN A 372 20.41 -5.77 23.75
N PRO A 373 19.40 -6.64 23.56
CA PRO A 373 18.13 -6.22 22.96
C PRO A 373 17.42 -5.08 23.71
N ILE A 374 17.51 -5.11 25.05
CA ILE A 374 16.91 -4.09 25.92
C ILE A 374 17.59 -2.72 25.72
N ALA A 375 18.92 -2.70 25.59
CA ALA A 375 19.66 -1.46 25.36
C ALA A 375 19.33 -0.85 23.99
N THR A 376 19.21 -1.70 22.96
CA THR A 376 18.79 -1.27 21.61
C THR A 376 17.40 -0.65 21.63
N SER A 377 16.44 -1.30 22.28
CA SER A 377 15.09 -0.76 22.46
C SER A 377 15.12 0.60 23.17
N LYS A 378 15.88 0.70 24.26
CA LYS A 378 15.99 1.95 25.02
C LYS A 378 16.61 3.09 24.21
N LEU A 379 17.64 2.79 23.42
CA LEU A 379 18.26 3.75 22.50
C LEU A 379 17.27 4.28 21.46
N VAL A 380 16.43 3.41 20.89
CA VAL A 380 15.39 3.82 19.93
C VAL A 380 14.35 4.69 20.60
N GLU A 381 13.82 4.27 21.75
CA GLU A 381 12.86 5.06 22.53
C GLU A 381 13.42 6.45 22.87
N ASP A 382 14.63 6.51 23.40
CA ASP A 382 15.29 7.77 23.78
C ASP A 382 15.57 8.65 22.56
N THR A 383 15.88 8.07 21.40
CA THR A 383 16.06 8.80 20.14
C THR A 383 14.76 9.44 19.66
N LEU A 384 13.64 8.72 19.75
CA LEU A 384 12.32 9.24 19.41
C LEU A 384 11.95 10.43 20.32
N VAL A 385 12.15 10.29 21.64
CA VAL A 385 11.88 11.36 22.61
C VAL A 385 12.76 12.58 22.35
N LYS A 386 14.07 12.38 22.13
CA LYS A 386 15.01 13.47 21.80
C LYS A 386 14.69 14.15 20.47
N ALA A 387 14.07 13.44 19.53
CA ALA A 387 13.56 14.02 18.28
C ALA A 387 12.24 14.80 18.47
N GLY A 388 11.66 14.81 19.67
CA GLY A 388 10.39 15.45 19.96
C GLY A 388 9.17 14.62 19.53
N LEU A 389 9.34 13.33 19.25
CA LEU A 389 8.27 12.40 18.93
C LEU A 389 7.71 11.76 20.19
N VAL A 390 6.39 11.52 20.20
CA VAL A 390 5.70 10.85 21.30
C VAL A 390 5.16 9.51 20.82
N THR A 391 5.41 8.46 21.59
CA THR A 391 4.91 7.11 21.33
C THR A 391 3.61 6.87 22.07
N ASN A 392 2.74 6.04 21.49
CA ASN A 392 1.54 5.56 22.13
C ASN A 392 1.90 4.42 23.08
N LYS A 393 1.82 4.66 24.39
CA LYS A 393 2.22 3.67 25.40
C LYS A 393 1.37 2.39 25.41
N GLU A 394 0.10 2.48 25.00
CA GLU A 394 -0.81 1.33 24.96
C GLU A 394 -0.56 0.46 23.73
N LYS A 395 -0.15 1.06 22.60
CA LYS A 395 0.10 0.34 21.34
C LYS A 395 1.56 0.01 21.07
N SER A 396 2.48 0.64 21.79
CA SER A 396 3.91 0.37 21.66
C SER A 396 4.32 -0.73 22.62
N ASN A 397 5.11 -1.67 22.15
CA ASN A 397 5.78 -2.66 22.98
C ASN A 397 7.29 -2.56 22.76
N PHE A 398 7.96 -1.85 23.67
CA PHE A 398 9.42 -1.71 23.69
C PHE A 398 10.13 -2.90 24.36
N VAL A 399 9.41 -3.87 24.94
CA VAL A 399 10.04 -5.06 25.50
C VAL A 399 10.37 -6.02 24.35
N PRO A 400 11.66 -6.29 24.08
CA PRO A 400 12.03 -7.18 22.98
C PRO A 400 11.49 -8.60 23.21
N SER A 401 10.88 -9.18 22.18
CA SER A 401 10.20 -10.47 22.21
C SER A 401 10.39 -11.20 20.88
N LYS A 402 10.36 -12.54 20.90
CA LYS A 402 10.31 -13.37 19.66
C LYS A 402 8.97 -13.26 18.94
N HIS A 403 7.97 -12.71 19.62
CA HIS A 403 6.61 -12.53 19.15
C HIS A 403 6.27 -11.04 19.04
N ALA A 404 5.71 -10.62 17.91
CA ALA A 404 5.25 -9.25 17.71
C ALA A 404 4.00 -9.18 16.82
N SER A 405 3.14 -8.19 17.07
CA SER A 405 2.06 -7.83 16.15
C SER A 405 2.42 -6.56 15.40
N TRP A 406 2.40 -6.58 14.07
CA TRP A 406 2.72 -5.42 13.24
C TRP A 406 2.00 -5.44 11.89
N LEU A 407 1.48 -4.27 11.47
CA LEU A 407 0.66 -4.09 10.25
C LEU A 407 -0.48 -5.12 10.08
N GLY A 408 -1.02 -5.58 11.20
CA GLY A 408 -2.13 -6.54 11.24
C GLY A 408 -1.73 -7.99 10.92
N PHE A 409 -0.47 -8.34 11.14
CA PHE A 409 0.03 -9.71 11.18
C PHE A 409 0.66 -9.99 12.55
N GLU A 410 0.65 -11.26 12.93
CA GLU A 410 1.38 -11.79 14.08
C GLU A 410 2.66 -12.46 13.57
N ILE A 411 3.79 -12.11 14.15
CA ILE A 411 5.11 -12.60 13.80
C ILE A 411 5.61 -13.41 14.98
N ASP A 412 6.08 -14.63 14.70
CA ASP A 412 6.54 -15.59 15.69
C ASP A 412 7.85 -16.20 15.20
N PHE A 413 8.96 -15.82 15.81
CA PHE A 413 10.28 -16.37 15.48
C PHE A 413 10.58 -17.71 16.16
N ASP A 414 9.84 -18.11 17.18
CA ASP A 414 10.04 -19.43 17.81
C ASP A 414 9.49 -20.54 16.90
N GLU A 415 8.37 -20.28 16.23
CA GLU A 415 7.81 -21.16 15.20
C GLU A 415 8.25 -20.81 13.77
N GLU A 416 8.96 -19.69 13.61
CA GLU A 416 9.34 -19.13 12.31
C GLU A 416 8.14 -18.87 11.40
N ILE A 417 7.03 -18.31 11.90
CA ILE A 417 5.76 -18.15 11.17
C ILE A 417 5.21 -16.71 11.26
N ILE A 418 4.59 -16.25 10.16
CA ILE A 418 3.73 -15.06 10.11
C ILE A 418 2.27 -15.49 10.00
N ARG A 419 1.48 -15.22 11.04
CA ARG A 419 0.06 -15.57 11.11
C ARG A 419 -0.84 -14.37 10.82
N VAL A 420 -2.05 -14.70 10.39
CA VAL A 420 -3.16 -13.73 10.36
C VAL A 420 -3.87 -13.79 11.71
N PRO A 421 -4.10 -12.66 12.39
CA PRO A 421 -4.85 -12.63 13.64
C PRO A 421 -6.23 -13.29 13.54
N GLN A 422 -6.58 -14.10 14.54
CA GLN A 422 -7.83 -14.88 14.56
C GLN A 422 -9.09 -14.01 14.38
N GLU A 423 -9.09 -12.78 14.90
CA GLU A 423 -10.22 -11.85 14.74
C GLU A 423 -10.47 -11.45 13.28
N LYS A 424 -9.41 -11.33 12.46
CA LYS A 424 -9.55 -11.10 11.01
C LYS A 424 -10.17 -12.31 10.33
N LEU A 425 -9.77 -13.52 10.72
CA LEU A 425 -10.29 -14.78 10.18
C LEU A 425 -11.77 -14.96 10.53
N LYS A 426 -12.16 -14.74 11.80
CA LYS A 426 -13.55 -14.76 12.27
C LYS A 426 -14.43 -13.78 11.50
N THR A 427 -13.97 -12.55 11.34
CA THR A 427 -14.69 -11.50 10.60
C THR A 427 -14.92 -11.91 9.13
N LEU A 428 -13.90 -12.44 8.46
CA LEU A 428 -14.04 -12.89 7.08
C LEU A 428 -14.96 -14.11 6.97
N LYS A 429 -14.87 -15.07 7.90
CA LYS A 429 -15.74 -16.25 7.94
C LYS A 429 -17.22 -15.86 8.04
N LEU A 430 -17.54 -14.87 8.87
CA LEU A 430 -18.90 -14.35 8.98
C LEU A 430 -19.38 -13.75 7.65
N LEU A 431 -18.56 -12.89 7.04
CA LEU A 431 -18.90 -12.27 5.75
C LEU A 431 -19.07 -13.30 4.62
N LEU A 432 -18.22 -14.32 4.56
CA LEU A 432 -18.33 -15.39 3.56
C LEU A 432 -19.65 -16.15 3.70
N ARG A 433 -20.09 -16.46 4.93
CA ARG A 433 -21.39 -17.11 5.18
C ARG A 433 -22.54 -16.23 4.72
N THR A 434 -22.55 -14.96 5.11
CA THR A 434 -23.58 -14.00 4.66
C THR A 434 -23.67 -13.92 3.14
N VAL A 435 -22.53 -13.87 2.45
CA VAL A 435 -22.48 -13.82 0.98
C VAL A 435 -22.97 -15.13 0.34
N LEU A 436 -22.71 -16.27 0.95
CA LEU A 436 -23.13 -17.59 0.45
C LEU A 436 -24.62 -17.87 0.67
N ASP A 437 -25.19 -17.37 1.77
CA ASP A 437 -26.58 -17.60 2.17
C ASP A 437 -27.57 -16.70 1.41
N CYS A 438 -27.09 -15.61 0.81
CA CYS A 438 -27.91 -14.67 0.05
C CYS A 438 -27.81 -14.89 -1.46
N ASN A 439 -28.96 -14.87 -2.14
CA ASN A 439 -29.01 -14.97 -3.61
C ASN A 439 -28.68 -13.63 -4.31
N LEU A 440 -29.08 -12.52 -3.71
CA LEU A 440 -28.86 -11.17 -4.21
C LEU A 440 -28.12 -10.38 -3.12
N ILE A 441 -26.94 -9.87 -3.43
CA ILE A 441 -26.06 -9.22 -2.45
C ILE A 441 -25.56 -7.88 -2.95
N PRO A 442 -25.40 -6.88 -2.07
CA PRO A 442 -24.74 -5.63 -2.43
C PRO A 442 -23.31 -5.89 -2.91
N VAL A 443 -22.91 -5.26 -4.01
CA VAL A 443 -21.55 -5.42 -4.59
C VAL A 443 -20.46 -5.04 -3.58
N ARG A 444 -20.74 -4.07 -2.72
CA ARG A 444 -19.84 -3.65 -1.63
C ARG A 444 -19.50 -4.79 -0.69
N LEU A 445 -20.41 -5.75 -0.49
CA LEU A 445 -20.17 -6.91 0.36
C LEU A 445 -19.17 -7.87 -0.28
N VAL A 446 -19.30 -8.11 -1.60
CA VAL A 446 -18.33 -8.90 -2.39
C VAL A 446 -16.97 -8.21 -2.40
N ALA A 447 -16.94 -6.90 -2.62
CA ALA A 447 -15.70 -6.12 -2.57
C ALA A 447 -15.04 -6.15 -1.18
N SER A 448 -15.83 -6.16 -0.11
CA SER A 448 -15.35 -6.31 1.27
C SER A 448 -14.70 -7.69 1.49
N VAL A 449 -15.33 -8.77 1.03
CA VAL A 449 -14.76 -10.13 1.07
C VAL A 449 -13.42 -10.18 0.32
N VAL A 450 -13.39 -9.73 -0.93
CA VAL A 450 -12.16 -9.70 -1.74
C VAL A 450 -11.09 -8.85 -1.07
N GLY A 451 -11.44 -7.67 -0.58
CA GLY A 451 -10.50 -6.78 0.11
C GLY A 451 -9.87 -7.43 1.35
N LYS A 452 -10.66 -8.14 2.15
CA LYS A 452 -10.18 -8.87 3.33
C LYS A 452 -9.26 -10.03 2.95
N ILE A 453 -9.60 -10.82 1.93
CA ILE A 453 -8.72 -11.89 1.42
C ILE A 453 -7.38 -11.33 0.95
N ILE A 454 -7.41 -10.28 0.13
CA ILE A 454 -6.19 -9.65 -0.40
C ILE A 454 -5.35 -9.00 0.71
N SER A 455 -5.97 -8.50 1.78
CA SER A 455 -5.23 -7.96 2.92
C SER A 455 -4.39 -9.02 3.65
N MET A 456 -4.68 -10.31 3.46
CA MET A 456 -3.93 -11.44 4.02
C MET A 456 -2.91 -12.03 3.03
N CYS A 457 -2.74 -11.42 1.84
CA CYS A 457 -1.89 -11.94 0.77
C CYS A 457 -0.43 -12.20 1.19
N LEU A 458 0.07 -11.48 2.19
CA LEU A 458 1.38 -11.74 2.76
C LEU A 458 1.46 -13.16 3.35
N ALA A 459 0.52 -13.54 4.23
CA ALA A 459 0.51 -14.85 4.88
C ALA A 459 0.06 -15.98 3.92
N LEU A 460 -0.82 -15.66 2.96
CA LEU A 460 -1.42 -16.67 2.08
C LEU A 460 -0.67 -16.84 0.75
N GLY A 461 0.22 -15.92 0.40
CA GLY A 461 0.88 -15.88 -0.90
C GLY A 461 -0.07 -15.64 -2.07
N ASP A 462 0.34 -16.06 -3.26
CA ASP A 462 -0.36 -15.76 -4.52
C ASP A 462 -1.74 -16.41 -4.65
N ILE A 463 -2.06 -17.42 -3.83
CA ILE A 463 -3.38 -18.07 -3.84
C ILE A 463 -4.50 -17.07 -3.53
N ALA A 464 -4.22 -16.05 -2.70
CA ALA A 464 -5.15 -14.96 -2.39
C ALA A 464 -5.63 -14.24 -3.67
N ARG A 465 -4.75 -14.05 -4.64
CA ARG A 465 -5.06 -13.39 -5.92
C ARG A 465 -5.68 -14.36 -6.92
N LEU A 466 -5.17 -15.58 -6.97
CA LEU A 466 -5.63 -16.59 -7.92
C LEU A 466 -7.07 -17.04 -7.63
N ARG A 467 -7.46 -17.11 -6.37
CA ARG A 467 -8.77 -17.59 -5.91
C ARG A 467 -9.77 -16.48 -5.58
N THR A 468 -9.54 -15.28 -6.10
CA THR A 468 -10.50 -14.15 -6.03
C THR A 468 -10.85 -13.59 -7.40
N ARG A 469 -10.47 -14.29 -8.48
CA ARG A 469 -10.55 -13.78 -9.85
C ARG A 469 -12.00 -13.68 -10.31
N PHE A 470 -12.82 -14.68 -10.03
CA PHE A 470 -14.24 -14.65 -10.39
C PHE A 470 -15.01 -13.62 -9.55
N LEU A 471 -14.64 -13.44 -8.28
CA LEU A 471 -15.16 -12.36 -7.46
C LEU A 471 -14.78 -10.97 -8.01
N TYR A 472 -13.56 -10.79 -8.52
CA TYR A 472 -13.17 -9.55 -9.20
C TYR A 472 -13.96 -9.32 -10.49
N PHE A 473 -14.22 -10.36 -11.29
CA PHE A 473 -15.03 -10.21 -12.49
C PHE A 473 -16.46 -9.76 -12.18
N LEU A 474 -17.06 -10.27 -11.10
CA LEU A 474 -18.35 -9.78 -10.62
C LEU A 474 -18.29 -8.29 -10.27
N ILE A 475 -17.29 -7.87 -9.50
CA ILE A 475 -17.12 -6.45 -9.13
C ILE A 475 -16.87 -5.57 -10.36
N GLN A 476 -16.21 -6.07 -11.41
CA GLN A 476 -15.95 -5.30 -12.62
C GLN A 476 -17.16 -5.19 -13.56
N SER A 477 -18.16 -6.07 -13.40
CA SER A 477 -19.36 -6.08 -14.25
C SER A 477 -20.44 -5.06 -13.86
N ILE A 478 -20.25 -4.30 -12.80
CA ILE A 478 -21.29 -3.45 -12.20
C ILE A 478 -21.29 -2.03 -12.76
N SER A 479 -22.48 -1.41 -12.80
CA SER A 479 -22.65 -0.03 -13.25
C SER A 479 -22.53 0.97 -12.09
N SER A 480 -22.93 0.56 -10.88
CA SER A 480 -22.93 1.40 -9.68
C SER A 480 -22.56 0.61 -8.42
N TRP A 481 -21.90 1.28 -7.47
CA TRP A 481 -21.57 0.69 -6.14
C TRP A 481 -22.79 0.45 -5.25
N ASN A 482 -23.98 0.93 -5.65
CA ASN A 482 -25.22 0.66 -4.94
C ASN A 482 -25.98 -0.53 -5.55
N ASP A 483 -25.45 -1.13 -6.61
CA ASP A 483 -26.05 -2.30 -7.23
C ASP A 483 -25.96 -3.53 -6.33
N SER A 484 -26.93 -4.41 -6.49
CA SER A 484 -26.88 -5.77 -5.98
C SER A 484 -26.70 -6.75 -7.12
N ILE A 485 -25.95 -7.82 -6.87
CA ILE A 485 -25.59 -8.82 -7.87
C ILE A 485 -25.91 -10.23 -7.40
N THR A 486 -26.18 -11.10 -8.36
CA THR A 486 -26.27 -12.54 -8.14
C THR A 486 -24.88 -13.15 -8.29
N VAL A 487 -24.47 -13.94 -7.30
CA VAL A 487 -23.16 -14.60 -7.33
C VAL A 487 -23.18 -15.76 -8.33
N THR A 488 -22.27 -15.74 -9.31
CA THR A 488 -22.13 -16.84 -10.28
C THR A 488 -21.63 -18.12 -9.62
N THR A 489 -21.81 -19.26 -10.28
CA THR A 489 -21.36 -20.56 -9.77
C THR A 489 -19.86 -20.57 -9.48
N GLU A 490 -19.04 -20.00 -10.38
CA GLU A 490 -17.59 -19.94 -10.23
C GLU A 490 -17.18 -19.08 -9.04
N ALA A 491 -17.88 -17.97 -8.80
CA ALA A 491 -17.64 -17.11 -7.65
C ALA A 491 -18.10 -17.78 -6.34
N LYS A 492 -19.21 -18.54 -6.36
CA LYS A 492 -19.62 -19.37 -5.22
C LYS A 492 -18.58 -20.43 -4.88
N ASP A 493 -17.92 -21.01 -5.88
CA ASP A 493 -16.84 -21.98 -5.66
C ASP A 493 -15.59 -21.33 -5.06
N GLU A 494 -15.23 -20.11 -5.47
CA GLU A 494 -14.17 -19.33 -4.80
C GLU A 494 -14.52 -19.03 -3.34
N LEU A 495 -15.76 -18.62 -3.05
CA LEU A 495 -16.21 -18.35 -1.67
C LEU A 495 -16.17 -19.59 -0.79
N LYS A 496 -16.62 -20.75 -1.32
CA LYS A 496 -16.54 -22.05 -0.61
C LYS A 496 -15.08 -22.47 -0.38
N PHE A 497 -14.21 -22.28 -1.38
CA PHE A 497 -12.78 -22.51 -1.23
C PHE A 497 -12.22 -21.69 -0.07
N TRP A 498 -12.54 -20.40 0.01
CA TRP A 498 -12.06 -19.54 1.11
C TRP A 498 -12.63 -19.96 2.46
N LEU A 499 -13.90 -20.34 2.53
CA LEU A 499 -14.49 -20.83 3.77
C LEU A 499 -13.77 -22.09 4.28
N ALA A 500 -13.39 -23.01 3.38
CA ALA A 500 -12.59 -24.18 3.72
C ALA A 500 -11.17 -23.82 4.19
N ILE A 501 -10.49 -22.93 3.49
CA ILE A 501 -9.15 -22.45 3.88
C ILE A 501 -9.19 -21.81 5.27
N LEU A 502 -10.21 -21.01 5.58
CA LEU A 502 -10.35 -20.42 6.91
C LEU A 502 -10.57 -21.47 8.00
N ILE A 503 -11.28 -22.58 7.73
CA ILE A 503 -11.42 -23.65 8.72
C ILE A 503 -10.05 -24.23 9.09
N VAL A 504 -9.18 -24.43 8.09
CA VAL A 504 -7.80 -24.89 8.32
C VAL A 504 -7.00 -23.86 9.12
N LEU A 505 -6.98 -22.60 8.67
CA LEU A 505 -6.21 -21.52 9.33
C LEU A 505 -6.68 -21.20 10.75
N MET A 506 -7.94 -21.50 11.07
CA MET A 506 -8.50 -21.31 12.41
C MET A 506 -8.33 -22.55 13.31
N ALA A 507 -8.17 -23.74 12.73
CA ALA A 507 -7.97 -24.98 13.47
C ALA A 507 -6.50 -25.27 13.75
N ASP A 508 -5.62 -24.75 12.90
CA ASP A 508 -4.18 -24.94 12.97
C ASP A 508 -3.55 -23.76 13.73
N GLU A 509 -2.82 -24.04 14.81
CA GLU A 509 -1.90 -23.07 15.41
C GLU A 509 -0.75 -22.72 14.43
N CYS A 510 -0.52 -23.56 13.40
CA CYS A 510 0.55 -23.42 12.40
C CYS A 510 0.15 -22.66 11.12
N GLY A 511 -1.03 -22.04 11.06
CA GLY A 511 -1.61 -21.42 9.85
C GLY A 511 -0.97 -20.10 9.40
N GLY A 512 0.34 -20.06 9.19
CA GLY A 512 1.04 -18.87 8.70
C GLY A 512 2.16 -19.14 7.70
N LEU A 513 2.73 -18.06 7.16
CA LEU A 513 3.84 -18.12 6.22
C LEU A 513 5.15 -18.33 6.99
N HIS A 514 5.95 -19.34 6.62
CA HIS A 514 7.27 -19.49 7.22
C HIS A 514 8.19 -18.30 6.91
N LEU A 515 8.85 -17.74 7.94
CA LEU A 515 9.59 -16.48 7.92
C LEU A 515 10.84 -16.51 7.01
N LEU A 516 11.39 -17.69 6.70
CA LEU A 516 12.77 -17.83 6.18
C LEU A 516 12.93 -18.71 4.93
N TYR A 517 11.85 -19.25 4.37
CA TYR A 517 11.95 -20.06 3.15
C TYR A 517 11.61 -19.26 1.88
N GLU A 518 12.64 -18.64 1.29
CA GLU A 518 12.69 -18.40 -0.15
C GLU A 518 12.90 -19.73 -0.89
N SER A 519 11.85 -20.54 -1.02
CA SER A 519 11.85 -21.56 -2.07
C SER A 519 10.42 -21.82 -2.51
N SER A 520 10.17 -21.56 -3.78
CA SER A 520 8.93 -21.81 -4.53
C SER A 520 8.50 -23.30 -4.60
N ILE A 521 8.88 -24.12 -3.62
CA ILE A 521 8.67 -25.57 -3.57
C ILE A 521 7.96 -25.99 -2.27
N GLN A 522 8.15 -25.32 -1.13
CA GLN A 522 7.37 -25.64 0.08
C GLN A 522 5.91 -25.21 -0.01
N MET A 523 5.61 -24.11 -0.71
CA MET A 523 4.23 -23.70 -0.94
C MET A 523 3.46 -24.73 -1.79
N LEU A 524 4.14 -25.49 -2.66
CA LEU A 524 3.57 -26.62 -3.39
C LEU A 524 3.33 -27.83 -2.49
N VAL A 525 4.15 -28.06 -1.46
CA VAL A 525 3.97 -29.16 -0.50
C VAL A 525 2.86 -28.86 0.50
N THR A 526 2.77 -27.63 1.02
CA THR A 526 1.65 -27.22 1.88
C THR A 526 0.34 -27.12 1.08
N GLN A 527 0.39 -26.65 -0.18
CA GLN A 527 -0.79 -26.70 -1.06
C GLN A 527 -1.14 -28.14 -1.47
N ALA A 528 -0.17 -29.02 -1.68
CA ALA A 528 -0.43 -30.43 -1.96
C ALA A 528 -1.00 -31.15 -0.72
N LEU A 529 -0.56 -30.83 0.50
CA LEU A 529 -1.10 -31.37 1.75
C LEU A 529 -2.52 -30.86 2.02
N VAL A 530 -2.78 -29.57 1.80
CA VAL A 530 -4.14 -29.01 1.90
C VAL A 530 -5.03 -29.62 0.81
N VAL A 531 -4.55 -29.81 -0.42
CA VAL A 531 -5.32 -30.46 -1.50
C VAL A 531 -5.53 -31.96 -1.23
N THR A 532 -4.57 -32.68 -0.66
CA THR A 532 -4.72 -34.12 -0.33
C THR A 532 -5.60 -34.33 0.89
N GLN A 533 -5.51 -33.50 1.93
CA GLN A 533 -6.47 -33.53 3.04
C GLN A 533 -7.87 -33.12 2.58
N PHE A 534 -7.99 -32.14 1.68
CA PHE A 534 -9.27 -31.73 1.11
C PHE A 534 -9.89 -32.82 0.21
N LEU A 535 -9.08 -33.52 -0.58
CA LEU A 535 -9.51 -34.70 -1.35
C LEU A 535 -9.90 -35.85 -0.43
N MET A 536 -9.19 -36.09 0.68
CA MET A 536 -9.57 -37.11 1.67
C MET A 536 -10.91 -36.79 2.34
N VAL A 537 -11.13 -35.54 2.74
CA VAL A 537 -12.40 -35.11 3.36
C VAL A 537 -13.56 -35.20 2.37
N ILE A 538 -13.36 -34.83 1.10
CA ILE A 538 -14.38 -35.02 0.05
C ILE A 538 -14.64 -36.51 -0.20
N THR A 539 -13.61 -37.35 -0.20
CA THR A 539 -13.76 -38.82 -0.40
C THR A 539 -14.47 -39.49 0.78
N LEU A 540 -14.31 -38.96 2.00
CA LEU A 540 -14.98 -39.46 3.21
C LEU A 540 -16.43 -38.95 3.34
N HIS A 541 -16.77 -37.76 2.82
CA HIS A 541 -18.14 -37.23 2.83
C HIS A 541 -18.99 -37.67 1.63
N MET A 542 -18.36 -37.99 0.48
CA MET A 542 -19.04 -38.56 -0.69
C MET A 542 -19.03 -40.08 -0.57
N GLY A 543 -19.84 -40.60 0.35
CA GLY A 543 -20.05 -42.04 0.51
C GLY A 543 -20.44 -42.70 -0.81
N SER A 544 -19.65 -43.72 -1.18
CA SER A 544 -19.94 -44.79 -2.15
C SER A 544 -20.33 -44.35 -3.57
N GLY A 545 -19.34 -44.26 -4.47
CA GLY A 545 -19.57 -44.38 -5.90
C GLY A 545 -18.56 -43.68 -6.81
N LEU A 546 -17.30 -44.12 -6.82
CA LEU A 546 -16.35 -43.72 -7.88
C LEU A 546 -15.91 -44.96 -8.68
N PRO A 547 -16.08 -44.97 -10.02
CA PRO A 547 -15.76 -46.12 -10.86
C PRO A 547 -14.24 -46.39 -10.89
N GLN A 548 -13.87 -47.67 -10.86
CA GLN A 548 -12.50 -48.22 -10.78
C GLN A 548 -11.51 -47.74 -11.87
N ASN A 549 -11.95 -46.93 -12.83
CA ASN A 549 -11.12 -46.45 -13.93
C ASN A 549 -10.29 -45.19 -13.59
N LEU A 550 -10.56 -44.49 -12.49
CA LEU A 550 -9.77 -43.31 -12.08
C LEU A 550 -8.50 -43.68 -11.27
N LEU A 551 -8.46 -44.86 -10.66
CA LEU A 551 -7.35 -45.33 -9.82
C LEU A 551 -6.09 -45.74 -10.62
N ARG A 552 -6.20 -45.94 -11.94
CA ARG A 552 -5.05 -46.30 -12.79
C ARG A 552 -4.18 -45.13 -13.23
N VAL A 553 -4.64 -43.89 -13.10
CA VAL A 553 -3.86 -42.70 -13.54
C VAL A 553 -2.91 -42.19 -12.45
N LEU A 554 -3.12 -42.59 -11.18
CA LEU A 554 -2.29 -42.14 -10.04
C LEU A 554 -1.11 -43.06 -9.69
N HIS A 555 -0.97 -44.22 -10.36
CA HIS A 555 0.11 -45.19 -10.11
C HIS A 555 1.11 -45.37 -11.26
N GLY A 556 1.15 -44.45 -12.22
CA GLY A 556 2.15 -44.47 -13.30
C GLY A 556 2.89 -43.14 -13.41
N GLY A 557 4.03 -43.01 -12.73
CA GLY A 557 4.90 -41.84 -12.87
C GLY A 557 5.92 -41.72 -11.75
N SER A 558 6.87 -42.65 -11.73
CA SER A 558 8.17 -42.54 -11.07
C SER A 558 9.04 -41.46 -11.69
#